data_AF-A0A7W1Z125-F1
#
_entry.id   AF-A0A7W1Z125-F1
#
_cell.length_a   1.000
_cell.length_b   1.000
_cell.length_c   1.000
_cell.angle_alpha   90.00
_cell.angle_beta   90.00
_cell.angle_gamma   90.00
#
_symmetry.space_group_name_H-M   'P 1'
#
loop_
_entity.id
_entity.type
_entity.pdbx_description
1 polymer ?
#
loop_
_entity_poly.entity_id
_entity_poly.type
_entity_poly.pdbx_seq_one_letter_code
_entity_poly.pdbx_strand_id
1 'polypeptide(L)'
;MPEVNYLVEQLTQDAIEAARHGQWDQVIALYDQRLSQGPQSFLSLDTIQVLMESDQWLITRVKEVQAAINQHLNDIQDHRRKLGILKRQWGEDSTTPVRHLLTI
;
A
#
# COMPACT_ATOMS: atom_id res chain seq x y z
N MET A 1 12.96 -8.85 34.42
CA MET A 1 12.29 -9.32 33.19
C MET A 1 12.78 -8.51 31.99
N PRO A 2 14.04 -8.68 31.55
CA PRO A 2 14.60 -7.99 30.39
C PRO A 2 14.22 -8.66 29.05
N GLU A 3 13.93 -9.96 29.06
CA GLU A 3 13.69 -10.74 27.83
C GLU A 3 12.42 -10.32 27.10
N VAL A 4 11.35 -9.95 27.80
CA VAL A 4 10.11 -9.51 27.14
C VAL A 4 10.24 -8.11 26.54
N ASN A 5 11.00 -7.20 27.16
CA ASN A 5 11.29 -5.89 26.60
C ASN A 5 12.06 -6.04 25.28
N TYR A 6 13.11 -6.86 25.30
CA TYR A 6 13.93 -7.14 24.11
C TYR A 6 13.11 -7.79 22.99
N LEU A 7 12.24 -8.75 23.32
CA LEU A 7 11.40 -9.42 22.33
C LEU A 7 10.41 -8.45 21.66
N VAL A 8 9.72 -7.62 22.45
CA VAL A 8 8.75 -6.66 21.91
C VAL A 8 9.43 -5.59 21.06
N GLU A 9 10.59 -5.09 21.50
CA GLU A 9 11.41 -4.17 20.71
C GLU A 9 11.87 -4.81 19.38
N GLN A 10 12.34 -6.05 19.42
CA GLN A 10 12.76 -6.79 18.22
C GLN A 10 11.61 -6.96 17.23
N LEU A 11 10.44 -7.41 17.69
CA LEU A 11 9.26 -7.57 16.84
C LEU A 11 8.84 -6.25 16.18
N THR A 12 8.95 -5.14 16.91
CA THR A 12 8.66 -3.81 16.35
C THR A 12 9.71 -3.36 15.34
N GLN A 13 11.01 -3.62 15.57
CA GLN A 13 12.05 -3.31 14.59
C GLN A 13 11.92 -4.15 13.31
N ASP A 14 11.62 -5.44 13.45
CA ASP A 14 11.38 -6.33 12.32
C ASP A 14 10.16 -5.85 11.51
N ALA A 15 9.12 -5.34 12.18
CA ALA A 15 7.94 -4.79 11.52
C ALA A 15 8.24 -3.50 10.76
N ILE A 16 9.10 -2.63 11.31
CA ILE A 16 9.60 -1.44 10.60
C ILE A 16 10.33 -1.85 9.32
N GLU A 17 11.23 -2.83 9.41
CA GLU A 17 12.02 -3.26 8.26
C GLU A 17 11.14 -3.92 7.18
N ALA A 18 10.19 -4.77 7.58
CA ALA A 18 9.19 -5.34 6.69
C ALA A 18 8.37 -4.24 5.98
N ALA A 19 7.97 -3.19 6.70
CA ALA A 19 7.23 -2.06 6.13
C ALA A 19 8.08 -1.22 5.16
N ARG A 20 9.39 -1.08 5.39
CA ARG A 20 10.31 -0.43 4.42
C ARG A 20 10.35 -1.18 3.10
N HIS A 21 10.29 -2.51 3.16
CA HIS A 21 10.24 -3.37 1.99
C HIS A 21 8.83 -3.58 1.41
N GLY A 22 7.79 -2.97 2.01
CA GLY A 22 6.41 -3.11 1.56
C GLY A 22 5.81 -4.50 1.82
N GLN A 23 6.38 -5.27 2.74
CA GLN A 23 5.93 -6.62 3.12
C GLN A 23 4.79 -6.54 4.15
N TRP A 24 3.63 -6.02 3.76
CA TRP A 24 2.54 -5.70 4.70
C TRP A 24 1.97 -6.92 5.44
N ASP A 25 1.90 -8.08 4.79
CA ASP A 25 1.46 -9.32 5.45
C ASP A 25 2.40 -9.72 6.60
N GLN A 26 3.70 -9.52 6.41
CA GLN A 26 4.71 -9.76 7.44
C GLN A 26 4.58 -8.76 8.60
N VAL A 27 4.30 -7.48 8.29
CA VAL A 27 4.04 -6.46 9.31
C VAL A 27 2.86 -6.88 10.20
N ILE A 28 1.75 -7.35 9.60
CA ILE A 28 0.58 -7.83 10.34
C ILE A 28 0.94 -9.00 11.24
N ALA A 29 1.62 -10.02 10.69
CA ALA A 29 2.02 -11.20 11.45
C ALA A 29 2.91 -10.87 12.66
N LEU A 30 3.82 -9.89 12.52
CA LEU A 30 4.69 -9.44 13.61
C LEU A 30 3.91 -8.69 14.70
N TYR A 31 2.91 -7.90 14.33
CA TYR A 31 2.03 -7.24 15.31
C TYR A 31 1.11 -8.24 16.03
N ASP A 32 0.61 -9.25 15.33
CA ASP A 32 -0.16 -10.32 15.97
C ASP A 32 0.70 -11.10 16.98
N GLN A 33 1.97 -11.38 16.63
CA GLN A 33 2.94 -11.97 17.55
C GLN A 33 3.20 -11.06 18.76
N ARG A 34 3.36 -9.74 18.56
CA ARG A 34 3.53 -8.76 19.64
C ARG A 34 2.31 -8.74 20.57
N LEU A 35 1.09 -8.75 20.01
CA LEU A 35 -0.16 -8.78 20.77
C LEU A 35 -0.31 -10.08 21.58
N SER A 36 0.17 -11.21 21.05
CA SER A 36 0.15 -12.50 21.74
C SER A 36 1.03 -12.55 22.99
N GLN A 37 2.01 -11.64 23.12
CA GLN A 37 2.80 -11.47 24.36
C GLN A 37 1.96 -10.86 25.51
N GLY A 38 0.76 -10.34 25.20
CA GLY A 38 -0.23 -9.85 26.16
C GLY A 38 0.20 -8.57 26.90
N PRO A 39 -0.69 -7.98 27.71
CA PRO A 39 -0.38 -6.87 28.61
C PRO A 39 0.49 -7.30 29.82
N GLN A 40 1.11 -8.48 29.80
CA GLN A 40 1.74 -9.12 30.96
C GLN A 40 3.17 -8.69 31.25
N SER A 41 3.80 -7.93 30.37
CA SER A 41 5.12 -7.34 30.62
C SER A 41 4.98 -5.93 31.15
N PHE A 42 5.45 -5.71 32.39
CA PHE A 42 5.87 -4.38 32.84
C PHE A 42 7.04 -3.93 31.95
N LEU A 43 6.71 -3.35 30.80
CA LEU A 43 7.67 -2.71 29.92
C LEU A 43 8.26 -1.50 30.65
N SER A 44 9.54 -1.22 30.41
CA SER A 44 10.15 0.00 30.93
C SER A 44 9.51 1.22 30.26
N LEU A 45 9.50 2.38 30.94
CA LEU A 45 9.00 3.62 30.34
C LEU A 45 9.75 3.97 29.05
N ASP A 46 11.07 3.74 29.02
CA ASP A 46 11.90 3.97 27.84
C ASP A 46 11.48 3.06 26.67
N THR A 47 11.26 1.76 26.94
CA THR A 47 10.75 0.80 25.95
C THR A 47 9.39 1.24 25.42
N ILE A 48 8.48 1.67 26.29
CA ILE A 48 7.16 2.15 25.88
C ILE A 48 7.28 3.35 24.93
N GLN A 49 8.17 4.30 25.25
CA GLN A 49 8.37 5.47 24.41
C GLN A 49 8.92 5.10 23.02
N VAL A 50 9.94 4.24 22.96
CA VAL A 50 10.50 3.75 21.69
C VAL A 50 9.44 3.04 20.84
N LEU A 51 8.59 2.22 21.48
CA LEU A 51 7.51 1.53 20.80
C LEU A 51 6.46 2.51 20.26
N MET A 52 6.09 3.55 21.02
CA MET A 52 5.15 4.57 20.55
C MET A 52 5.68 5.35 19.35
N GLU A 53 6.96 5.73 19.37
CA GLU A 53 7.61 6.43 18.25
C GLU A 53 7.65 5.54 16.99
N SER A 54 7.96 4.26 17.19
CA SER A 54 7.99 3.25 16.13
C SER A 54 6.59 3.00 15.53
N ASP A 55 5.58 2.87 16.39
CA ASP A 55 4.18 2.71 15.99
C ASP A 55 3.69 3.93 15.21
N GLN A 56 4.07 5.15 15.64
CA GLN A 56 3.73 6.38 14.95
C GLN A 56 4.38 6.48 13.56
N TRP A 57 5.64 6.05 13.44
CA TRP A 57 6.31 5.97 12.14
C TRP A 57 5.59 4.99 11.20
N LEU A 58 5.23 3.80 11.67
CA LEU A 58 4.51 2.80 10.89
C LEU A 58 3.15 3.30 10.42
N ILE A 59 2.38 3.95 11.29
CA ILE A 59 1.09 4.57 10.93
C ILE A 59 1.29 5.60 9.81
N THR A 60 2.33 6.41 9.91
CA THR A 60 2.64 7.43 8.90
C THR A 60 2.97 6.77 7.57
N ARG A 61 3.80 5.72 7.60
CA ARG A 61 4.19 4.98 6.41
C ARG A 61 3.01 4.30 5.72
N VAL A 62 2.08 3.71 6.49
CA VAL A 62 0.85 3.12 5.94
C VAL A 62 0.01 4.17 5.22
N LYS A 63 -0.14 5.37 5.80
CA LYS A 63 -0.90 6.47 5.18
C LYS A 63 -0.27 6.94 3.86
N GLU A 64 1.06 7.06 3.81
CA GLU A 64 1.78 7.40 2.57
C GLU A 64 1.52 6.37 1.47
N VAL A 65 1.60 5.09 1.81
CA VAL A 65 1.40 3.99 0.86
C VAL A 65 -0.05 3.95 0.38
N GLN A 66 -1.02 4.14 1.28
CA GLN A 66 -2.43 4.26 0.91
C GLN A 66 -2.69 5.44 -0.03
N ALA A 67 -2.06 6.59 0.22
CA ALA A 67 -2.17 7.75 -0.65
C ALA A 67 -1.61 7.46 -2.05
N ALA A 68 -0.44 6.80 -2.13
CA ALA A 68 0.16 6.39 -3.40
C ALA A 68 -0.73 5.40 -4.17
N ILE A 69 -1.29 4.39 -3.50
CA ILE A 69 -2.23 3.44 -4.11
C ILE A 69 -3.46 4.16 -4.68
N ASN A 70 -4.05 5.08 -3.91
CA ASN A 70 -5.21 5.85 -4.36
C ASN A 70 -4.88 6.71 -5.58
N GLN A 71 -3.70 7.33 -5.61
CA GLN A 71 -3.24 8.08 -6.78
C GLN A 71 -3.14 7.18 -8.01
N HIS A 72 -2.51 6.00 -7.88
CA HIS A 72 -2.41 5.04 -8.98
C HIS A 72 -3.77 4.55 -9.49
N LEU A 73 -4.73 4.32 -8.58
CA LEU A 73 -6.09 3.94 -8.97
C LEU A 73 -6.78 5.04 -9.77
N ASN A 74 -6.64 6.30 -9.36
CA ASN A 74 -7.18 7.45 -10.10
C ASN A 74 -6.55 7.57 -11.48
N ASP A 75 -5.22 7.45 -11.57
CA ASP A 75 -4.49 7.50 -12.85
C ASP A 75 -4.96 6.40 -13.81
N ILE A 76 -5.15 5.17 -13.31
CA ILE A 76 -5.66 4.05 -14.11
C ILE A 76 -7.09 4.33 -14.61
N GLN A 77 -7.96 4.89 -13.76
CA GLN A 77 -9.31 5.26 -14.14
C GLN A 77 -9.33 6.34 -15.23
N ASP A 78 -8.46 7.34 -15.12
CA ASP A 78 -8.32 8.38 -16.13
C ASP A 78 -7.78 7.84 -17.45
N HIS A 79 -6.80 6.93 -17.41
CA HIS A 79 -6.33 6.23 -18.61
C HIS A 79 -7.45 5.43 -19.27
N ARG A 80 -8.25 4.68 -18.50
CA ARG A 80 -9.41 3.95 -19.03
C ARG A 80 -10.42 4.90 -19.68
N ARG A 81 -10.69 6.05 -19.07
CA ARG A 81 -11.59 7.08 -19.62
C ARG A 81 -11.07 7.61 -20.95
N LYS A 82 -9.78 7.97 -21.03
CA LYS A 82 -9.14 8.45 -22.26
C LYS A 82 -9.20 7.41 -23.38
N LEU A 83 -8.86 6.16 -23.08
CA LEU A 83 -8.95 5.05 -24.04
C LEU A 83 -10.39 4.83 -24.54
N GLY A 84 -11.39 4.96 -23.66
CA GLY A 84 -12.80 4.86 -24.03
C GLY A 84 -13.28 6.00 -24.94
N ILE A 85 -12.71 7.21 -24.81
CA ILE A 85 -12.97 8.33 -25.74
C ILE A 85 -12.31 8.05 -27.09
N LEU A 86 -11.02 7.67 -27.10
CA LEU A 86 -10.29 7.36 -28.34
C LEU A 86 -10.96 6.24 -29.14
N LYS A 87 -11.42 5.17 -28.46
CA LYS A 87 -12.13 4.07 -29.11
C LYS A 87 -13.42 4.53 -29.80
N ARG A 88 -14.17 5.46 -29.19
CA ARG A 88 -15.40 6.00 -29.79
C ARG A 88 -15.10 6.85 -31.02
N GLN A 89 -14.10 7.73 -30.93
CA GLN A 89 -13.65 8.55 -32.05
C GLN A 89 -13.22 7.68 -33.24
N TRP A 90 -12.44 6.61 -32.99
CA TRP A 90 -12.04 5.68 -34.04
C TRP A 90 -13.20 4.90 -34.67
N GLY A 91 -14.24 4.59 -33.89
CA GLY A 91 -15.45 3.93 -34.37
C GLY A 91 -16.36 4.84 -35.19
N GLU A 92 -16.45 6.13 -34.83
CA GLU A 92 -17.28 7.13 -35.51
C GLU A 92 -16.68 7.57 -36.87
N ASP A 93 -15.34 7.58 -37.01
CA ASP A 93 -14.66 7.88 -38.29
C ASP A 93 -14.79 6.77 -39.36
N SER A 94 -15.34 5.61 -39.03
CA SER A 94 -15.49 4.48 -39.97
C SER A 94 -16.74 4.53 -40.87
N THR A 95 -17.37 5.71 -41.01
CA THR A 95 -18.55 5.93 -41.88
C THR A 95 -18.23 6.52 -43.26
N THR A 96 -16.99 6.42 -43.74
CA THR A 96 -16.74 6.62 -45.18
C THR A 96 -16.97 5.30 -45.94
N PRO A 97 -18.06 5.15 -46.72
CA PRO A 97 -18.13 4.07 -47.68
C PRO A 97 -17.03 4.33 -48.71
N VAL A 98 -16.04 3.44 -48.76
CA VAL A 98 -15.09 3.38 -49.87
C VAL A 98 -15.88 2.99 -51.12
N ARG A 99 -16.49 3.98 -51.78
CA ARG A 99 -16.94 3.86 -53.17
C ARG A 99 -15.70 3.82 -54.04
N HIS A 100 -15.08 2.65 -54.14
CA HIS A 100 -14.33 2.31 -55.35
C HIS A 100 -15.35 2.18 -56.48
N LEU A 101 -15.65 3.31 -57.13
CA LEU A 101 -16.19 3.30 -58.49
C LEU A 101 -15.06 2.75 -59.38
N LEU A 102 -15.03 1.42 -59.52
CA LEU A 102 -14.44 0.78 -60.68
C LEU A 102 -15.38 1.08 -61.86
N THR A 103 -15.10 2.19 -62.54
CA THR A 103 -15.63 2.40 -63.89
C THR A 103 -14.82 1.49 -64.82
N ILE A 104 -15.48 0.47 -65.35
CA ILE A 104 -15.00 -0.36 -66.47
C ILE A 104 -15.16 0.46 -67.75
#